data_AF-A0A101RNX9-F1
#
_entry.id   AF-A0A101RNX9-F1
#
_cell.length_a   1.000
_cell.length_b   1.000
_cell.length_c   1.000
_cell.angle_alpha   90.00
_cell.angle_beta   90.00
_cell.angle_gamma   90.00
#
_symmetry.space_group_name_H-M   'P 1'
#
loop_
_entity.id
_entity.type
_entity.pdbx_description
1 polymer ?
#
loop_
_entity_poly.entity_id
_entity_poly.type
_entity_poly.pdbx_seq_one_letter_code
_entity_poly.pdbx_strand_id
1 'polypeptide(L)'
;MDFPVFTDAAPLTALEVEALRSLHVTLQDLRHEYESALAMTNRCYRLEENAAVYTQGRALTHHPDAVHRLGRLADRYERGVGLLAWRYASAAAVLGTSILDRVVGGRPALTAAAVTELCEEPALGQLRDALSIPCTDLLIAREPTFRDRHEKDRHELLRSVEGVVECAAELGDGVPTDTAALWAGRLTEFDRLGTDPLYEGVLERLLRFADQFPNEISWYLKQSRAGALPHQIRT
;
A
#
# COMPACT_ATOMS: atom_id res chain seq x y z
N MET A 1 15.67 2.65 -2.34
CA MET A 1 16.36 1.42 -2.78
C MET A 1 16.24 1.35 -4.29
N ASP A 2 17.34 1.01 -4.96
CA ASP A 2 17.34 0.91 -6.42
C ASP A 2 16.53 -0.29 -6.90
N PHE A 3 15.86 -0.14 -8.05
CA PHE A 3 15.13 -1.24 -8.66
C PHE A 3 16.12 -2.32 -9.16
N PRO A 4 15.92 -3.61 -8.81
CA PRO A 4 16.87 -4.65 -9.16
C PRO A 4 16.89 -4.93 -10.67
N VAL A 5 18.07 -5.32 -11.17
CA VAL A 5 18.24 -5.73 -12.57
C VAL A 5 17.75 -7.16 -12.73
N PHE A 6 16.71 -7.34 -13.55
CA PHE A 6 16.26 -8.64 -14.03
C PHE A 6 16.94 -8.93 -15.37
N THR A 7 17.46 -10.15 -15.53
CA THR A 7 18.13 -10.61 -16.76
C THR A 7 17.15 -11.45 -17.58
N ASP A 8 17.27 -11.45 -18.90
CA ASP A 8 16.35 -12.15 -19.83
C ASP A 8 16.20 -13.65 -19.56
N ALA A 9 17.15 -14.26 -18.85
CA ALA A 9 17.09 -15.65 -18.41
C ALA A 9 16.20 -15.87 -17.16
N ALA A 10 15.46 -14.87 -16.69
CA ALA A 10 14.54 -14.99 -15.56
C ALA A 10 13.17 -15.48 -16.03
N PRO A 11 12.41 -16.25 -15.23
CA PRO A 11 11.04 -16.66 -15.55
C PRO A 11 10.02 -15.51 -15.47
N LEU A 12 10.47 -14.27 -15.66
CA LEU A 12 9.68 -13.05 -15.68
C LEU A 12 9.56 -12.56 -17.12
N THR A 13 8.36 -12.16 -17.52
CA THR A 13 8.14 -11.50 -18.80
C THR A 13 8.60 -10.05 -18.73
N ALA A 14 8.90 -9.46 -19.90
CA ALA A 14 9.26 -8.04 -19.99
C ALA A 14 8.19 -7.13 -19.38
N LEU A 15 6.91 -7.46 -19.58
CA LEU A 15 5.78 -6.69 -19.07
C LEU A 15 5.65 -6.77 -17.54
N GLU A 16 5.90 -7.93 -16.92
CA GLU A 16 5.92 -8.04 -15.46
C GLU A 16 7.06 -7.20 -14.85
N VAL A 17 8.24 -7.19 -15.50
CA VAL A 17 9.37 -6.36 -15.06
C VAL A 17 9.05 -4.88 -15.22
N GLU A 18 8.43 -4.48 -16.33
CA GLU A 18 8.00 -3.11 -16.58
C GLU A 18 6.96 -2.65 -15.56
N ALA A 19 5.94 -3.46 -15.30
CA ALA A 19 4.90 -3.18 -14.31
C ALA A 19 5.48 -3.02 -12.90
N LEU A 20 6.34 -3.95 -12.46
CA LEU A 20 7.04 -3.86 -11.18
C LEU A 20 7.87 -2.58 -11.09
N ARG A 21 8.60 -2.23 -12.16
CA ARG A 21 9.42 -1.01 -12.19
C ARG A 21 8.57 0.24 -12.10
N SER A 22 7.51 0.31 -12.90
CA SER A 22 6.61 1.47 -12.92
C SER A 22 6.00 1.68 -11.54
N LEU A 23 5.43 0.64 -10.93
CA LEU A 23 4.83 0.74 -9.60
C LEU A 23 5.86 1.07 -8.53
N HIS A 24 7.06 0.50 -8.60
CA HIS A 24 8.14 0.79 -7.64
C HIS A 24 8.56 2.27 -7.67
N VAL A 25 8.76 2.84 -8.86
CA VAL A 25 9.11 4.26 -8.99
C VAL A 25 7.97 5.14 -8.51
N THR A 26 6.74 4.87 -8.96
CA THR A 26 5.54 5.61 -8.53
C THR A 26 5.37 5.57 -7.01
N LEU A 27 5.61 4.41 -6.38
CA LEU A 27 5.52 4.27 -4.92
C LEU A 27 6.56 5.10 -4.18
N GLN A 28 7.79 5.14 -4.69
CA GLN A 28 8.83 5.97 -4.08
C GLN A 28 8.43 7.43 -4.13
N ASP A 29 8.00 7.94 -5.29
CA ASP A 29 7.58 9.34 -5.42
C ASP A 29 6.39 9.66 -4.50
N LEU A 30 5.35 8.81 -4.50
CA LEU A 30 4.17 9.00 -3.66
C LEU A 30 4.46 8.89 -2.16
N ARG A 31 5.40 8.05 -1.74
CA ARG A 31 5.82 7.98 -0.33
C ARG A 31 6.42 9.31 0.13
N HIS A 32 7.34 9.87 -0.64
CA HIS A 32 7.97 11.16 -0.29
C HIS A 32 6.94 12.30 -0.32
N GLU A 33 6.03 12.28 -1.28
CA GLU A 33 4.97 13.30 -1.35
C GLU A 33 4.00 13.17 -0.18
N TYR A 34 3.63 11.94 0.22
CA TYR A 34 2.76 11.72 1.37
C TYR A 34 3.40 12.17 2.68
N GLU A 35 4.69 11.87 2.88
CA GLU A 35 5.46 12.38 4.03
C GLU A 35 5.50 13.92 4.05
N SER A 36 5.64 14.55 2.88
CA SER A 36 5.61 16.01 2.74
C SER A 36 4.24 16.59 3.07
N ALA A 37 3.17 15.97 2.59
CA ALA A 37 1.80 16.37 2.86
C ALA A 37 1.45 16.24 4.35
N LEU A 38 1.83 15.13 5.00
CA LEU A 38 1.69 14.95 6.45
C LEU A 38 2.42 16.04 7.24
N ALA A 39 3.65 16.39 6.84
CA ALA A 39 4.39 17.47 7.50
C ALA A 39 3.68 18.82 7.37
N MET A 40 3.05 19.09 6.22
CA MET A 40 2.25 20.30 5.99
C MET A 40 0.99 20.33 6.87
N THR A 41 0.25 19.22 6.94
CA THR A 41 -0.96 19.10 7.79
C THR A 41 -0.60 19.29 9.26
N ASN A 42 0.44 18.60 9.75
CA ASN A 42 0.95 18.76 11.11
C ASN A 42 1.34 20.20 11.44
N ARG A 43 1.99 20.90 10.50
CA ARG A 43 2.31 22.32 10.65
C ARG A 43 1.05 23.17 10.76
N CYS A 44 0.00 22.89 9.99
CA CYS A 44 -1.25 23.63 10.04
C CYS A 44 -1.95 23.47 11.39
N TYR A 45 -2.00 22.26 11.96
CA TYR A 45 -2.52 22.06 13.33
C TYR A 45 -1.82 22.93 14.36
N ARG A 46 -0.48 23.02 14.31
CA ARG A 46 0.29 23.89 15.21
C ARG A 46 0.00 25.38 14.98
N LEU A 47 -0.27 25.79 13.75
CA LEU A 47 -0.65 27.16 13.46
C LEU A 47 -2.06 27.49 14.00
N GLU A 48 -3.00 26.55 13.91
CA GLU A 48 -4.35 26.71 14.46
C GLU A 48 -4.32 26.86 15.98
N GLU A 49 -3.56 26.02 16.68
CA GLU A 49 -3.33 26.13 18.13
C GLU A 49 -2.80 27.52 18.51
N ASN A 50 -1.78 28.01 17.79
CA ASN A 50 -1.22 29.34 18.03
C ASN A 50 -2.24 30.45 17.74
N ALA A 51 -2.99 30.35 16.65
CA ALA A 51 -3.99 31.34 16.27
C ALA A 51 -5.10 31.46 17.33
N ALA A 52 -5.51 30.35 17.94
CA ALA A 52 -6.48 30.33 19.04
C ALA A 52 -5.97 31.12 20.27
N VAL A 53 -4.69 30.98 20.63
CA VAL A 53 -4.08 31.74 21.74
C VAL A 53 -4.05 33.24 21.46
N TYR A 54 -3.61 33.66 20.26
CA TYR A 54 -3.48 35.08 19.92
C TYR A 54 -4.81 35.83 19.76
N THR A 55 -5.92 35.09 19.55
CA THR A 55 -7.25 35.67 19.35
C THR A 55 -8.16 35.52 20.56
N GLN A 56 -7.68 34.94 21.66
CA GLN A 56 -8.42 34.85 22.91
C GLN A 56 -8.83 36.27 23.40
N GLY A 57 -10.14 36.49 23.55
CA GLY A 57 -10.70 37.77 23.98
C GLY A 57 -10.70 38.89 22.94
N ARG A 58 -10.37 38.60 21.67
CA ARG A 58 -10.40 39.59 20.57
C ARG A 58 -11.66 39.44 19.71
N ALA A 59 -12.17 40.55 19.18
CA ALA A 59 -13.35 40.58 18.32
C ALA A 59 -13.08 40.27 16.84
N LEU A 60 -11.83 40.42 16.37
CA LEU A 60 -11.44 40.20 14.98
C LEU A 60 -10.91 38.76 14.78
N THR A 61 -11.46 38.04 13.81
CA THR A 61 -11.18 36.62 13.53
C THR A 61 -10.34 36.37 12.27
N HIS A 62 -9.84 37.41 11.61
CA HIS A 62 -9.15 37.27 10.32
C HIS A 62 -7.98 36.29 10.33
N HIS A 63 -7.18 36.28 11.41
CA HIS A 63 -6.05 35.38 11.55
C HIS A 63 -6.48 33.90 11.71
N PRO A 64 -7.31 33.52 12.70
CA PRO A 64 -7.76 32.13 12.84
C PRO A 64 -8.58 31.66 11.64
N ASP A 65 -9.39 32.52 11.01
CA ASP A 65 -10.13 32.17 9.80
C ASP A 65 -9.19 31.84 8.63
N ALA A 66 -8.11 32.61 8.47
CA ALA A 66 -7.12 32.37 7.41
C ALA A 66 -6.33 31.08 7.67
N VAL A 67 -5.91 30.83 8.91
CA VAL A 67 -5.19 29.60 9.28
C VAL A 67 -6.10 28.38 9.13
N HIS A 68 -7.36 28.46 9.56
CA HIS A 68 -8.31 27.37 9.38
C HIS A 68 -8.57 27.02 7.90
N ARG A 69 -8.67 28.05 7.04
CA ARG A 69 -8.76 27.81 5.59
C ARG A 69 -7.51 27.16 5.02
N LEU A 70 -6.33 27.52 5.52
CA LEU A 70 -5.07 26.88 5.13
C LEU A 70 -5.02 25.42 5.58
N GLY A 71 -5.45 25.11 6.80
CA GLY A 71 -5.57 23.74 7.32
C GLY A 71 -6.43 22.86 6.41
N ARG A 72 -7.64 23.30 6.08
CA ARG A 72 -8.52 22.55 5.16
C ARG A 72 -7.94 22.34 3.75
N LEU A 73 -7.05 23.21 3.30
CA LEU A 73 -6.35 23.01 2.02
C LEU A 73 -5.25 21.95 2.16
N ALA A 74 -4.51 21.96 3.27
CA ALA A 74 -3.52 20.94 3.59
C ALA A 74 -4.18 19.55 3.74
N ASP A 75 -5.30 19.45 4.48
CA ASP A 75 -6.03 18.18 4.68
C ASP A 75 -6.48 17.57 3.35
N ARG A 76 -7.03 18.39 2.43
CA ARG A 76 -7.45 17.89 1.11
C ARG A 76 -6.27 17.43 0.27
N TYR A 77 -5.14 18.11 0.38
CA TYR A 77 -3.93 17.74 -0.34
C TYR A 77 -3.37 16.43 0.19
N GLU A 78 -3.18 16.32 1.50
CA GLU A 78 -2.73 15.09 2.16
C GLU A 78 -3.67 13.92 1.85
N ARG A 79 -4.99 14.14 1.91
CA ARG A 79 -5.96 13.12 1.54
C ARG A 79 -5.85 12.65 0.10
N GLY A 80 -5.70 13.58 -0.84
CA GLY A 80 -5.53 13.25 -2.26
C GLY A 80 -4.26 12.43 -2.50
N VAL A 81 -3.15 12.82 -1.86
CA VAL A 81 -1.88 12.09 -1.95
C VAL A 81 -1.96 10.72 -1.28
N GLY A 82 -2.58 10.62 -0.10
CA GLY A 82 -2.75 9.37 0.64
C GLY A 82 -3.59 8.34 -0.12
N LEU A 83 -4.68 8.76 -0.78
CA LEU A 83 -5.48 7.88 -1.64
C LEU A 83 -4.70 7.40 -2.88
N LEU A 84 -3.90 8.26 -3.50
CA LEU A 84 -3.02 7.85 -4.59
C LEU A 84 -1.97 6.85 -4.11
N ALA A 85 -1.33 7.13 -2.98
CA ALA A 85 -0.35 6.23 -2.36
C ALA A 85 -0.98 4.87 -2.04
N TRP A 86 -2.19 4.85 -1.46
CA TRP A 86 -2.93 3.62 -1.19
C TRP A 86 -3.15 2.80 -2.46
N ARG A 87 -3.71 3.44 -3.50
CA ARG A 87 -4.00 2.79 -4.78
C ARG A 87 -2.79 2.08 -5.35
N TYR A 88 -1.66 2.77 -5.43
CA TYR A 88 -0.45 2.18 -6.02
C TYR A 88 0.26 1.21 -5.07
N ALA A 89 0.17 1.40 -3.75
CA ALA A 89 0.78 0.50 -2.77
C ALA A 89 0.03 -0.83 -2.71
N SER A 90 -1.29 -0.79 -2.72
CA SER A 90 -2.13 -2.00 -2.78
C SER A 90 -1.96 -2.74 -4.10
N ALA A 91 -1.93 -2.04 -5.24
CA ALA A 91 -1.64 -2.64 -6.55
C ALA A 91 -0.26 -3.33 -6.56
N ALA A 92 0.79 -2.65 -6.11
CA ALA A 92 2.13 -3.22 -6.03
C ALA A 92 2.23 -4.41 -5.08
N ALA A 93 1.51 -4.37 -3.95
CA ALA A 93 1.46 -5.48 -3.00
C ALA A 93 0.81 -6.72 -3.63
N VAL A 94 -0.33 -6.57 -4.33
CA VAL A 94 -1.03 -7.69 -4.97
C VAL A 94 -0.24 -8.21 -6.18
N LEU A 95 0.28 -7.32 -7.04
CA LEU A 95 1.11 -7.73 -8.18
C LEU A 95 2.40 -8.42 -7.71
N GLY A 96 3.12 -7.82 -6.76
CA GLY A 96 4.37 -8.35 -6.23
C GLY A 96 4.20 -9.70 -5.56
N THR A 97 3.13 -9.86 -4.78
CA THR A 97 2.75 -11.14 -4.18
C THR A 97 2.42 -12.17 -5.25
N SER A 98 1.60 -11.81 -6.24
CA SER A 98 1.19 -12.71 -7.32
C SER A 98 2.38 -13.21 -8.14
N ILE A 99 3.31 -12.31 -8.49
CA ILE A 99 4.54 -12.64 -9.21
C ILE A 99 5.42 -13.56 -8.37
N LEU A 100 5.66 -13.21 -7.10
CA LEU A 100 6.51 -14.01 -6.22
C LEU A 100 5.91 -15.40 -6.00
N ASP A 101 4.63 -15.50 -5.68
CA ASP A 101 3.92 -16.76 -5.47
C ASP A 101 3.95 -17.64 -6.72
N ARG A 102 3.75 -17.09 -7.93
CA ARG A 102 3.87 -17.90 -9.16
C ARG A 102 5.29 -18.35 -9.43
N VAL A 103 6.29 -17.52 -9.14
CA VAL A 103 7.70 -17.82 -9.39
C VAL A 103 8.19 -18.88 -8.40
N VAL A 104 7.75 -18.81 -7.15
CA VAL A 104 8.02 -19.84 -6.13
C VAL A 104 7.33 -21.15 -6.50
N GLY A 105 6.06 -21.09 -6.91
CA GLY A 105 5.29 -22.27 -7.32
C GLY A 105 5.65 -22.83 -8.70
N GLY A 106 6.60 -22.24 -9.43
CA GLY A 106 6.95 -22.67 -10.79
C GLY A 106 5.82 -22.56 -11.81
N ARG A 107 4.84 -21.69 -11.57
CA ARG A 107 3.67 -21.48 -12.44
C ARG A 107 4.00 -20.56 -13.62
N PRO A 108 3.23 -20.67 -14.73
CA PRO A 108 3.42 -19.82 -15.92
C PRO A 108 3.35 -18.33 -15.61
N ALA A 109 3.98 -17.52 -16.46
CA ALA A 109 3.92 -16.07 -16.34
C ALA A 109 2.49 -15.53 -16.44
N LEU A 110 2.26 -14.37 -15.81
CA LEU A 110 0.97 -13.69 -15.89
C LEU A 110 0.69 -13.28 -17.34
N THR A 111 -0.59 -13.34 -17.74
CA THR A 111 -1.01 -12.81 -19.04
C THR A 111 -0.90 -11.30 -19.04
N ALA A 112 -0.77 -10.68 -20.22
CA ALA A 112 -0.70 -9.22 -20.32
C ALA A 112 -1.92 -8.52 -19.70
N ALA A 113 -3.12 -9.07 -19.93
CA ALA A 113 -4.35 -8.56 -19.34
C ALA A 113 -4.32 -8.61 -17.81
N ALA A 114 -3.85 -9.74 -17.23
CA ALA A 114 -3.73 -9.87 -15.78
C ALA A 114 -2.71 -8.89 -15.19
N VAL A 115 -1.57 -8.66 -15.86
CA VAL A 115 -0.59 -7.66 -15.40
C VAL A 115 -1.18 -6.26 -15.42
N THR A 116 -1.87 -5.87 -16.48
CA THR A 116 -2.49 -4.55 -16.58
C THR A 116 -3.59 -4.36 -15.54
N GLU A 117 -4.43 -5.38 -15.30
CA GLU A 117 -5.46 -5.33 -14.27
C GLU A 117 -4.86 -5.16 -12.86
N LEU A 118 -3.77 -5.88 -12.56
CA LEU A 118 -3.06 -5.78 -11.29
C LEU A 118 -2.27 -4.48 -11.09
N CYS A 119 -2.15 -3.64 -12.11
CA CYS A 119 -1.61 -2.27 -11.97
C CYS A 119 -2.66 -1.25 -11.52
N GLU A 120 -3.94 -1.60 -11.55
CA GLU A 120 -5.03 -0.78 -11.02
C GLU A 120 -5.21 -1.01 -9.52
N GLU A 121 -5.96 -0.11 -8.85
CA GLU A 121 -6.31 -0.34 -7.45
C GLU A 121 -7.12 -1.64 -7.31
N PRO A 122 -6.63 -2.62 -6.53
CA PRO A 122 -7.32 -3.87 -6.31
C PRO A 122 -8.53 -3.69 -5.40
N ALA A 123 -9.48 -4.61 -5.51
CA ALA A 123 -10.51 -4.74 -4.48
C ALA A 123 -9.87 -5.08 -3.12
N LEU A 124 -10.49 -4.65 -2.02
CA LEU A 124 -9.98 -4.95 -0.67
C LEU A 124 -9.84 -6.47 -0.44
N GLY A 125 -10.73 -7.27 -1.02
CA GLY A 125 -10.69 -8.73 -0.96
C GLY A 125 -9.46 -9.32 -1.66
N GLN A 126 -9.06 -8.76 -2.80
CA GLN A 126 -7.83 -9.19 -3.49
C GLN A 126 -6.57 -8.84 -2.67
N LEU A 127 -6.56 -7.67 -2.03
CA LEU A 127 -5.47 -7.30 -1.11
C LEU A 127 -5.44 -8.23 0.11
N ARG A 128 -6.59 -8.56 0.70
CA ARG A 128 -6.71 -9.53 1.79
C ARG A 128 -6.18 -10.90 1.40
N ASP A 129 -6.55 -11.38 0.22
CA ASP A 129 -6.14 -12.69 -0.27
C ASP A 129 -4.62 -12.73 -0.52
N ALA A 130 -4.04 -11.67 -1.09
CA ALA A 130 -2.58 -11.54 -1.23
C ALA A 130 -1.88 -11.52 0.14
N LEU A 131 -2.40 -10.75 1.10
CA LEU A 131 -1.86 -10.69 2.46
C LEU A 131 -2.07 -11.97 3.24
N SER A 132 -2.96 -12.87 2.82
CA SER A 132 -3.24 -14.14 3.49
C SER A 132 -2.22 -15.23 3.16
N ILE A 133 -1.38 -15.05 2.14
CA ILE A 133 -0.35 -16.02 1.78
C ILE A 133 0.78 -16.01 2.83
N PRO A 134 1.07 -17.13 3.51
CA PRO A 134 2.12 -17.19 4.51
C PRO A 134 3.51 -16.87 3.96
N CYS A 135 4.35 -16.19 4.74
CA CYS A 135 5.75 -15.94 4.38
C CYS A 135 6.58 -17.23 4.30
N THR A 136 6.14 -18.33 4.93
CA THR A 136 6.76 -19.65 4.75
C THR A 136 6.70 -20.11 3.29
N ASP A 137 5.68 -19.66 2.58
CA ASP A 137 5.40 -20.04 1.20
C ASP A 137 6.04 -19.06 0.22
N LEU A 138 5.95 -17.76 0.49
CA LEU A 138 6.49 -16.72 -0.39
C LEU A 138 8.01 -16.54 -0.27
N LEU A 139 8.53 -16.62 0.95
CA LEU A 139 9.92 -16.28 1.26
C LEU A 139 10.75 -17.53 1.55
N ILE A 140 10.46 -18.65 0.87
CA ILE A 140 11.13 -19.95 1.08
C ILE A 140 12.67 -19.88 0.99
N ALA A 141 13.21 -18.90 0.24
CA ALA A 141 14.64 -18.65 0.07
C ALA A 141 15.30 -17.86 1.22
N ARG A 142 14.54 -17.45 2.24
CA ARG A 142 14.99 -16.63 3.37
C ARG A 142 15.18 -17.45 4.63
N GLU A 143 16.10 -17.00 5.46
CA GLU A 143 16.35 -17.56 6.78
C GLU A 143 15.10 -17.50 7.68
N PRO A 144 14.92 -18.46 8.61
CA PRO A 144 13.72 -18.51 9.47
C PRO A 144 13.43 -17.22 10.24
N THR A 145 14.46 -16.59 10.83
CA THR A 145 14.28 -15.37 11.63
C THR A 145 13.79 -14.18 10.81
N PHE A 146 14.19 -14.09 9.55
CA PHE A 146 13.69 -13.09 8.61
C PHE A 146 12.23 -13.39 8.25
N ARG A 147 11.93 -14.65 7.91
CA ARG A 147 10.55 -15.08 7.63
C ARG A 147 9.61 -14.81 8.80
N ASP A 148 9.99 -15.12 10.04
CA ASP A 148 9.17 -14.92 11.23
C ASP A 148 8.82 -13.43 11.45
N ARG A 149 9.79 -12.54 11.20
CA ARG A 149 9.57 -11.09 11.29
C ARG A 149 8.60 -10.61 10.21
N HIS A 150 8.82 -11.02 8.96
CA HIS A 150 7.94 -10.65 7.85
C HIS A 150 6.54 -11.24 8.02
N GLU A 151 6.43 -12.44 8.60
CA GLU A 151 5.16 -13.07 8.91
C GLU A 151 4.39 -12.27 9.97
N LYS A 152 5.08 -11.77 11.01
CA LYS A 152 4.46 -10.88 12.01
C LYS A 152 3.97 -9.57 11.36
N ASP A 153 4.83 -8.91 10.58
CA ASP A 153 4.49 -7.67 9.88
C ASP A 153 3.29 -7.86 8.93
N ARG A 154 3.26 -8.97 8.19
CA ARG A 154 2.15 -9.37 7.30
C ARG A 154 0.84 -9.55 8.07
N HIS A 155 0.86 -10.27 9.20
CA HIS A 155 -0.33 -10.48 10.02
C HIS A 155 -0.88 -9.18 10.63
N GLU A 156 -0.01 -8.27 11.06
CA GLU A 156 -0.43 -6.96 11.55
C GLU A 156 -1.07 -6.12 10.44
N LEU A 157 -0.48 -6.14 9.24
CA LEU A 157 -1.04 -5.47 8.08
C LEU A 157 -2.39 -6.07 7.65
N LEU A 158 -2.52 -7.40 7.63
CA LEU A 158 -3.78 -8.09 7.33
C LEU A 158 -4.89 -7.65 8.29
N ARG A 159 -4.63 -7.67 9.60
CA ARG A 159 -5.58 -7.18 10.61
C ARG A 159 -5.95 -5.70 10.41
N SER A 160 -4.99 -4.87 10.04
CA SER A 160 -5.25 -3.47 9.71
C SER A 160 -6.17 -3.32 8.50
N VAL A 161 -5.99 -4.12 7.44
CA VAL A 161 -6.88 -4.12 6.26
C VAL A 161 -8.28 -4.63 6.60
N GLU A 162 -8.41 -5.61 7.49
CA GLU A 162 -9.70 -6.03 8.02
C GLU A 162 -10.41 -4.89 8.78
N GLY A 163 -9.66 -4.13 9.59
CA GLY A 163 -10.17 -2.94 10.27
C GLY A 163 -10.63 -1.84 9.31
N VAL A 164 -10.01 -1.69 8.14
CA VAL A 164 -10.49 -0.75 7.09
C VAL A 164 -11.93 -1.08 6.68
N VAL A 165 -12.25 -2.36 6.51
CA VAL A 165 -13.61 -2.80 6.12
C VAL A 165 -14.62 -2.54 7.23
N GLU A 166 -14.23 -2.77 8.48
CA GLU A 166 -15.06 -2.45 9.65
C GLU A 166 -15.35 -0.93 9.71
N CYS A 167 -14.32 -0.10 9.60
CA CYS A 167 -14.47 1.36 9.57
C CYS A 167 -15.31 1.83 8.38
N ALA A 168 -15.13 1.26 7.19
CA ALA A 168 -15.89 1.62 6.00
C ALA A 168 -17.39 1.37 6.18
N ALA A 169 -17.77 0.27 6.85
CA ALA A 169 -19.18 -0.05 7.13
C ALA A 169 -19.87 1.00 8.02
N GLU A 170 -19.10 1.75 8.83
CA GLU A 170 -19.59 2.77 9.74
C GLU A 170 -19.69 4.17 9.11
N LEU A 171 -19.11 4.39 7.92
CA LEU A 171 -19.06 5.72 7.28
C LEU A 171 -20.43 6.27 6.85
N GLY A 172 -21.38 5.41 6.51
CA GLY A 172 -22.67 5.83 5.92
C GLY A 172 -22.53 6.41 4.51
N ASP A 173 -23.41 7.34 4.13
CA ASP A 173 -23.33 8.13 2.88
C ASP A 173 -23.06 7.32 1.60
N GLY A 174 -23.89 6.30 1.38
CA GLY A 174 -23.85 5.46 0.18
C GLY A 174 -22.71 4.44 0.15
N VAL A 175 -21.90 4.33 1.22
CA VAL A 175 -21.00 3.19 1.41
C VAL A 175 -21.83 1.96 1.76
N PRO A 176 -21.59 0.79 1.13
CA PRO A 176 -22.28 -0.44 1.49
C PRO A 176 -22.04 -0.83 2.94
N THR A 177 -23.08 -1.29 3.64
CA THR A 177 -22.94 -1.88 4.98
C THR A 177 -22.70 -3.40 4.93
N ASP A 178 -22.97 -4.03 3.79
CA ASP A 178 -22.72 -5.44 3.57
C ASP A 178 -21.22 -5.71 3.40
N THR A 179 -20.70 -6.61 4.22
CA THR A 179 -19.27 -6.96 4.25
C THR A 179 -18.79 -7.53 2.92
N ALA A 180 -19.62 -8.30 2.20
CA ALA A 180 -19.20 -8.85 0.90
C ALA A 180 -19.05 -7.76 -0.16
N ALA A 181 -19.97 -6.78 -0.18
CA ALA A 181 -19.86 -5.61 -1.05
C ALA A 181 -18.62 -4.75 -0.72
N LEU A 182 -18.29 -4.58 0.56
CA LEU A 182 -17.08 -3.86 0.97
C LEU A 182 -15.80 -4.56 0.53
N TRP A 183 -15.72 -5.88 0.70
CA TRP A 183 -14.56 -6.65 0.21
C TRP A 183 -14.44 -6.65 -1.32
N ALA A 184 -15.57 -6.53 -2.04
CA ALA A 184 -15.58 -6.48 -3.51
C ALA A 184 -15.21 -5.10 -4.09
N GLY A 185 -15.28 -4.03 -3.29
CA GLY A 185 -14.97 -2.68 -3.75
C GLY A 185 -13.56 -2.22 -3.39
N ARG A 186 -13.26 -0.98 -3.78
CA ARG A 186 -11.95 -0.33 -3.59
C ARG A 186 -12.00 0.65 -2.42
N LEU A 187 -10.87 0.90 -1.77
CA LEU A 187 -10.83 1.86 -0.66
C LEU A 187 -11.22 3.27 -1.14
N THR A 188 -10.73 3.67 -2.31
CA THR A 188 -11.02 5.00 -2.87
C THR A 188 -12.50 5.22 -3.21
N GLU A 189 -13.27 4.16 -3.41
CA GLU A 189 -14.72 4.24 -3.62
C GLU A 189 -15.48 4.51 -2.31
N PHE A 190 -14.90 4.12 -1.17
CA PHE A 190 -15.51 4.25 0.16
C PHE A 190 -15.07 5.51 0.91
N ASP A 191 -13.93 6.09 0.55
CA ASP A 191 -13.40 7.28 1.21
C ASP A 191 -14.35 8.50 1.16
N ARG A 192 -14.48 9.26 2.26
CA ARG A 192 -15.42 10.39 2.38
C ARG A 192 -14.78 11.62 3.02
N LEU A 193 -14.86 12.77 2.34
CA LEU A 193 -14.41 14.05 2.91
C LEU A 193 -15.14 14.35 4.23
N GLY A 194 -14.37 14.78 5.24
CA GLY A 194 -14.90 15.16 6.55
C GLY A 194 -14.91 14.03 7.58
N THR A 195 -14.51 12.81 7.22
CA THR A 195 -14.17 11.73 8.15
C THR A 195 -12.65 11.54 8.21
N ASP A 196 -12.16 10.78 9.18
CA ASP A 196 -10.77 10.34 9.14
C ASP A 196 -10.55 9.45 7.87
N PRO A 197 -9.38 9.53 7.21
CA PRO A 197 -9.11 8.73 6.03
C PRO A 197 -9.03 7.23 6.37
N LEU A 198 -9.68 6.39 5.56
CA LEU A 198 -9.70 4.94 5.82
C LEU A 198 -8.31 4.27 5.77
N TYR A 199 -7.36 4.86 5.06
CA TYR A 199 -5.99 4.33 4.95
C TYR A 199 -5.11 4.69 6.16
N GLU A 200 -5.58 5.57 7.05
CA GLU A 200 -4.78 6.09 8.17
C GLU A 200 -4.29 4.95 9.08
N GLY A 201 -2.99 4.98 9.42
CA GLY A 201 -2.34 3.95 10.24
C GLY A 201 -2.11 2.60 9.54
N VAL A 202 -2.63 2.42 8.32
CA VAL A 202 -2.44 1.22 7.49
C VAL A 202 -1.45 1.50 6.35
N LEU A 203 -1.52 2.70 5.76
CA LEU A 203 -0.79 3.07 4.56
C LEU A 203 0.73 2.93 4.71
N GLU A 204 1.33 3.37 5.82
CA GLU A 204 2.78 3.29 6.02
C GLU A 204 3.27 1.84 6.06
N ARG A 205 2.48 0.95 6.68
CA ARG A 205 2.78 -0.49 6.71
C ARG A 205 2.64 -1.11 5.32
N LEU A 206 1.59 -0.74 4.59
CA LEU A 206 1.36 -1.20 3.23
C LEU A 206 2.48 -0.74 2.28
N LEU A 207 2.91 0.52 2.36
CA LEU A 207 4.03 1.07 1.59
C LEU A 207 5.31 0.27 1.83
N ARG A 208 5.64 -0.01 3.10
CA ARG A 208 6.82 -0.82 3.45
C ARG A 208 6.71 -2.26 2.92
N PHE A 209 5.52 -2.85 3.00
CA PHE A 209 5.27 -4.20 2.49
C PHE A 209 5.37 -4.25 0.96
N ALA A 210 4.88 -3.24 0.25
CA ALA A 210 4.94 -3.16 -1.21
C ALA A 210 6.38 -2.95 -1.73
N ASP A 211 7.17 -2.08 -1.08
CA ASP A 211 8.54 -1.70 -1.48
C ASP A 211 9.54 -2.90 -1.46
N GLN A 212 9.20 -3.98 -0.76
CA GLN A 212 10.10 -5.15 -0.65
C GLN A 212 10.10 -6.04 -1.90
N PHE A 213 8.99 -6.11 -2.64
CA PHE A 213 8.76 -7.20 -3.61
C PHE A 213 9.79 -7.29 -4.74
N PRO A 214 10.21 -6.19 -5.39
CA PRO A 214 11.23 -6.29 -6.43
C PRO A 214 12.50 -6.97 -5.91
N ASN A 215 12.92 -6.65 -4.69
CA ASN A 215 14.10 -7.21 -4.06
C ASN A 215 13.91 -8.68 -3.67
N GLU A 216 12.75 -9.04 -3.11
CA GLU A 216 12.45 -10.44 -2.77
C GLU A 216 12.37 -11.35 -4.00
N ILE A 217 11.76 -10.87 -5.09
CA ILE A 217 11.72 -11.58 -6.37
C ILE A 217 13.15 -11.74 -6.91
N SER A 218 13.96 -10.67 -6.92
CA SER A 218 15.36 -10.73 -7.36
C SER A 218 16.18 -11.71 -6.51
N TRP A 219 15.99 -11.70 -5.19
CA TRP A 219 16.66 -12.61 -4.25
C TRP A 219 16.31 -14.06 -4.55
N TYR A 220 15.03 -14.39 -4.61
CA TYR A 220 14.56 -15.74 -4.91
C TYR A 220 15.17 -16.26 -6.22
N LEU A 221 15.14 -15.46 -7.29
CA LEU A 221 15.69 -15.84 -8.59
C LEU A 221 17.21 -16.11 -8.54
N LYS A 222 17.97 -15.34 -7.76
CA LYS A 222 19.40 -15.59 -7.56
C LYS A 222 19.65 -16.89 -6.81
N GLN A 223 18.90 -17.16 -5.74
CA GLN A 223 19.04 -18.40 -4.96
C GLN A 223 18.60 -19.63 -5.75
N SER A 224 17.52 -19.53 -6.52
CA SER A 224 17.04 -20.57 -7.42
C SER A 224 18.10 -20.95 -8.45
N ARG A 225 18.72 -19.97 -9.11
CA ARG A 225 19.79 -20.19 -10.09
C ARG A 225 21.06 -20.80 -9.47
N ALA A 226 21.36 -20.47 -8.22
CA ALA A 226 22.48 -21.05 -7.50
C ALA A 226 22.23 -22.52 -7.07
N GLY A 227 21.03 -23.06 -7.31
CA GLY A 227 20.64 -24.40 -6.85
C GLY A 227 20.45 -24.48 -5.32
N ALA A 228 20.33 -23.34 -4.65
CA ALA A 228 20.27 -23.24 -3.19
C ALA A 228 18.87 -23.49 -2.61
N LEU A 229 17.86 -23.75 -3.46
CA LEU A 229 16.48 -23.96 -3.03
C LEU A 229 16.08 -25.44 -3.08
N PRO A 230 15.45 -25.96 -2.02
CA PRO A 230 14.86 -27.29 -2.05
C PRO A 230 13.77 -27.34 -3.12
N HIS A 231 13.78 -28.37 -3.98
CA HIS A 231 12.72 -28.58 -4.96
C HIS A 231 11.42 -28.96 -4.25
N GLN A 232 10.56 -27.97 -3.97
CA GLN A 232 9.18 -28.21 -3.55
C GLN A 232 8.25 -27.90 -4.72
N ILE A 233 7.92 -28.93 -5.49
CA ILE A 233 6.83 -28.84 -6.47
C ILE A 233 5.53 -28.87 -5.65
N ARG A 234 4.87 -27.73 -5.49
CA ARG A 234 3.48 -27.70 -5.01
C ARG A 234 2.61 -28.35 -6.08
N THR A 235 1.87 -29.39 -5.68
CA THR A 235 0.84 -30.04 -6.49
C THR A 235 -0.49 -29.34 -6.29
#